data_AF-A0A973TBA7-F1
#
_entry.id   AF-A0A973TBA7-F1
#
_cell.length_a   1.000
_cell.length_b   1.000
_cell.length_c   1.000
_cell.angle_alpha   90.00
_cell.angle_beta   90.00
_cell.angle_gamma   90.00
#
_symmetry.space_group_name_H-M   'P 1'
#
loop_
_entity.id
_entity.type
_entity.pdbx_description
1 polymer ?
#
loop_
_entity_poly.entity_id
_entity_poly.type
_entity_poly.pdbx_seq_one_letter_code
_entity_poly.pdbx_strand_id
1 'polypeptide(L)'
;MAEIKVNWHHRHKASLSAGDRAADTLRNGMGSWPFVGIFVGFMALWAVVNSLVLAANAWDPYPYILLNLFLSMLAGLQGAILLIAAKRQDAIASAMAQHDYETDVRAAAHIEMLMNINAEQLQLLQELRAMVDSRGTEESADNRP
;
A
#
# COMPACT_ATOMS: atom_id res chain seq x y z
N MET A 1 29.03 -11.53 -10.98
CA MET A 1 27.82 -12.09 -10.32
C MET A 1 26.96 -10.92 -9.92
N ALA A 2 25.84 -10.69 -10.62
CA ALA A 2 24.93 -9.61 -10.27
C ALA A 2 24.12 -10.02 -9.04
N GLU A 3 24.34 -9.35 -7.91
CA GLU A 3 23.43 -9.42 -6.76
C GLU A 3 22.06 -8.92 -7.24
N ILE A 4 21.13 -9.87 -7.43
CA ILE A 4 19.73 -9.55 -7.57
C ILE A 4 19.31 -8.95 -6.24
N LYS A 5 19.23 -7.62 -6.18
CA LYS A 5 18.70 -6.86 -5.05
C LYS A 5 17.26 -7.32 -4.82
N VAL A 6 17.09 -8.28 -3.92
CA VAL A 6 15.81 -8.94 -3.67
C VAL A 6 14.85 -7.89 -3.10
N ASN A 7 13.95 -7.40 -3.95
CA ASN A 7 12.98 -6.40 -3.58
C ASN A 7 12.02 -6.99 -2.52
N TRP A 8 11.66 -6.21 -1.49
CA TRP A 8 10.90 -6.66 -0.32
C TRP A 8 9.57 -7.36 -0.66
N HIS A 9 9.03 -7.07 -1.85
CA HIS A 9 7.85 -7.71 -2.43
C HIS A 9 7.96 -9.24 -2.58
N HIS A 10 9.16 -9.82 -2.73
CA HIS A 10 9.32 -11.27 -2.89
C HIS A 10 9.38 -12.06 -1.58
N ARG A 11 9.80 -11.44 -0.46
CA ARG A 11 9.88 -12.14 0.83
C ARG A 11 8.52 -12.36 1.50
N HIS A 12 7.50 -11.59 1.16
CA HIS A 12 6.14 -11.75 1.69
C HIS A 12 5.32 -12.88 1.04
N LYS A 13 5.77 -13.46 -0.06
CA LYS A 13 5.04 -14.57 -0.73
C LYS A 13 5.38 -15.95 -0.17
N ALA A 14 6.47 -16.09 0.58
CA ALA A 14 6.96 -17.39 1.05
C ALA A 14 6.39 -17.81 2.41
N SER A 15 5.75 -16.90 3.16
CA SER A 15 5.09 -17.20 4.45
C SER A 15 3.56 -17.20 4.37
N LEU A 16 2.99 -17.34 3.17
CA LEU A 16 1.54 -17.44 3.01
C LEU A 16 1.12 -18.88 3.32
N SER A 17 0.33 -19.05 4.37
CA SER A 17 -0.40 -20.30 4.59
C SER A 17 -1.24 -20.62 3.35
N ALA A 18 -1.49 -21.91 3.08
CA ALA A 18 -2.40 -22.31 2.00
C ALA A 18 -3.77 -21.59 2.11
N GLY A 19 -4.20 -21.28 3.34
CA GLY A 19 -5.40 -20.50 3.63
C GLY A 19 -5.33 -19.04 3.16
N ASP A 20 -4.18 -18.37 3.30
CA ASP A 20 -4.02 -16.97 2.87
C ASP A 20 -4.04 -16.83 1.35
N ARG A 21 -3.45 -17.81 0.64
CA ARG A 21 -3.52 -17.87 -0.84
C ARG A 21 -4.92 -18.14 -1.34
N ALA A 22 -5.67 -19.03 -0.67
CA ALA A 22 -7.05 -19.31 -0.99
C ALA A 22 -7.94 -18.07 -0.73
N ALA A 23 -7.74 -17.39 0.40
CA ALA A 23 -8.44 -16.16 0.75
C ALA A 23 -8.17 -15.02 -0.25
N ASP A 24 -6.91 -14.83 -0.67
CA ASP A 24 -6.56 -13.80 -1.66
C ASP A 24 -7.16 -14.10 -3.05
N THR A 25 -7.24 -15.37 -3.44
CA THR A 25 -7.88 -15.79 -4.71
C THR A 25 -9.39 -15.63 -4.66
N LEU A 26 -10.03 -16.02 -3.55
CA LEU A 26 -11.46 -15.83 -3.31
C LEU A 26 -11.83 -14.35 -3.27
N ARG A 27 -11.04 -13.52 -2.60
CA ARG A 27 -11.24 -12.06 -2.53
C ARG A 27 -11.21 -11.41 -3.91
N ASN A 28 -10.20 -11.74 -4.72
CA ASN A 28 -10.07 -11.16 -6.06
C ASN A 28 -11.19 -11.63 -7.02
N GLY A 29 -11.71 -12.86 -6.85
CA GLY A 29 -12.83 -13.37 -7.64
C GLY A 29 -14.20 -12.82 -7.22
N MET A 30 -14.42 -12.64 -5.92
CA MET A 30 -15.69 -12.18 -5.34
C MET A 30 -15.97 -10.69 -5.56
N GLY A 31 -14.94 -9.89 -5.87
CA GLY A 31 -15.06 -8.45 -6.14
C GLY A 31 -15.47 -8.09 -7.59
N SER A 32 -15.69 -9.09 -8.46
CA SER A 32 -16.00 -8.85 -9.88
C SER A 32 -17.51 -8.68 -10.10
N TRP A 33 -17.92 -7.62 -10.81
CA TRP A 33 -19.32 -7.37 -11.21
C TRP A 33 -20.06 -8.58 -11.83
N PRO A 34 -19.46 -9.40 -12.72
CA PRO A 34 -20.12 -10.61 -13.23
C PRO A 34 -20.37 -11.68 -12.16
N PHE A 35 -19.58 -11.76 -11.09
CA PHE A 35 -19.81 -12.73 -10.00
C PHE A 35 -21.11 -12.42 -9.24
N VAL A 36 -21.38 -11.14 -8.98
CA VAL A 36 -22.63 -10.67 -8.37
C VAL A 36 -23.83 -11.05 -9.25
N GLY A 37 -23.72 -10.89 -10.56
CA GLY A 37 -24.78 -11.26 -11.52
C GLY A 37 -25.11 -12.76 -11.50
N ILE A 38 -24.09 -13.62 -11.48
CA ILE A 38 -24.27 -15.08 -11.35
C ILE A 38 -24.91 -15.45 -10.02
N PHE A 39 -24.50 -14.80 -8.93
CA PHE A 39 -25.02 -15.07 -7.59
C PHE A 39 -26.51 -14.70 -7.46
N VAL A 40 -26.91 -13.53 -7.96
CA VAL A 40 -28.30 -13.10 -8.00
C VAL A 40 -29.13 -14.01 -8.92
N GLY A 41 -28.57 -14.42 -10.07
CA GLY A 41 -29.21 -15.37 -10.97
C GLY A 41 -29.43 -16.75 -10.34
N PHE A 42 -28.44 -17.26 -9.59
CA PHE A 42 -28.56 -18.52 -8.85
C PHE A 42 -29.64 -18.43 -7.76
N MET A 43 -29.69 -17.32 -7.01
CA MET A 43 -30.72 -17.10 -5.98
C MET A 43 -32.12 -17.04 -6.59
N ALA A 44 -32.29 -16.32 -7.71
CA ALA A 44 -33.56 -16.26 -8.43
C ALA A 44 -33.95 -17.63 -8.99
N LEU A 45 -33.02 -18.37 -9.59
CA LEU A 45 -33.26 -19.72 -10.10
C LEU A 45 -33.67 -20.68 -8.98
N TRP A 46 -32.99 -20.64 -7.83
CA TRP A 46 -33.30 -21.48 -6.68
C TRP A 46 -34.69 -21.18 -6.12
N ALA A 47 -35.03 -19.90 -5.96
CA ALA A 47 -36.36 -19.47 -5.51
C ALA A 47 -37.46 -19.92 -6.48
N VAL A 48 -37.22 -19.80 -7.80
CA VAL A 48 -38.16 -20.22 -8.86
C VAL A 48 -38.33 -21.74 -8.88
N VAL A 49 -37.24 -22.52 -8.85
CA VAL A 49 -37.31 -24.00 -8.82
C VAL A 49 -38.04 -24.48 -7.59
N ASN A 50 -37.71 -23.94 -6.41
CA ASN A 50 -38.32 -24.37 -5.16
C ASN A 50 -39.80 -23.94 -5.05
N SER A 51 -40.17 -22.78 -5.62
CA SER A 51 -41.57 -22.32 -5.64
C SER A 51 -42.44 -23.01 -6.69
N LEU A 52 -41.92 -23.23 -7.90
CA LEU A 52 -42.71 -23.75 -9.03
C LEU A 52 -42.71 -25.28 -9.12
N VAL A 53 -41.59 -25.94 -8.81
CA VAL A 53 -41.44 -27.40 -8.99
C VAL A 53 -41.90 -28.17 -7.76
N LEU A 54 -41.81 -27.56 -6.57
CA LEU A 54 -41.97 -28.23 -5.28
C LEU A 54 -43.17 -27.71 -4.46
N ALA A 55 -44.13 -27.02 -5.08
CA ALA A 55 -45.26 -26.36 -4.41
C ALA A 55 -46.04 -27.22 -3.39
N ALA A 56 -46.04 -28.55 -3.51
CA ALA A 56 -46.69 -29.48 -2.57
C ALA A 56 -45.75 -30.14 -1.54
N ASN A 57 -44.43 -30.13 -1.76
CA ASN A 57 -43.38 -30.71 -0.89
C ASN A 57 -42.18 -29.76 -0.81
N ALA A 58 -42.43 -28.47 -0.59
CA ALA A 58 -41.39 -27.45 -0.64
C ALA A 58 -40.39 -27.67 0.50
N TRP A 59 -39.15 -27.95 0.13
CA TRP A 59 -38.06 -28.20 1.09
C TRP A 59 -37.65 -26.91 1.80
N ASP A 60 -37.84 -25.74 1.15
CA ASP A 60 -37.63 -24.41 1.75
C ASP A 60 -38.80 -23.45 1.42
N PRO A 61 -39.98 -23.58 2.05
CA PRO A 61 -41.14 -22.72 1.78
C PRO A 61 -40.83 -21.23 2.04
N TYR A 62 -41.53 -20.33 1.34
CA TYR A 62 -41.46 -18.89 1.64
C TYR A 62 -41.76 -18.66 3.13
N PRO A 63 -40.86 -18.06 3.94
CA PRO A 63 -39.85 -17.05 3.61
C PRO A 63 -38.37 -17.52 3.48
N TYR A 64 -38.10 -18.71 2.93
CA TYR A 64 -36.77 -19.25 2.60
C TYR A 64 -35.74 -19.20 3.76
N ILE A 65 -36.01 -19.94 4.83
CA ILE A 65 -35.19 -19.94 6.06
C ILE A 65 -33.80 -20.52 5.80
N LEU A 66 -33.68 -21.56 4.99
CA LEU A 66 -32.39 -22.20 4.73
C LEU A 66 -31.49 -21.29 3.88
N LEU A 67 -32.06 -20.66 2.86
CA LEU A 67 -31.36 -19.69 2.03
C LEU A 67 -30.86 -18.50 2.86
N ASN A 68 -31.71 -17.92 3.71
CA ASN A 68 -31.32 -16.81 4.58
C ASN A 68 -30.23 -17.19 5.59
N LEU A 69 -30.29 -18.41 6.15
CA LEU A 69 -29.27 -18.92 7.06
C LEU A 69 -27.92 -19.07 6.36
N PHE A 70 -27.92 -19.66 5.16
CA PHE A 70 -26.70 -19.85 4.38
C PHE A 70 -26.08 -18.51 3.95
N LEU A 71 -26.91 -17.56 3.51
CA LEU A 71 -26.47 -16.20 3.19
C LEU A 71 -25.85 -15.49 4.40
N SER A 72 -26.48 -15.61 5.57
CA SER A 72 -25.96 -15.00 6.80
C SER A 72 -24.60 -15.61 7.20
N MET A 73 -24.45 -16.93 7.07
CA MET A 73 -23.18 -17.61 7.33
C MET A 73 -22.10 -17.18 6.33
N LEU A 74 -22.43 -17.08 5.03
CA LEU A 74 -21.52 -16.60 4.01
C LEU A 74 -21.06 -15.16 4.27
N ALA A 75 -21.98 -14.28 4.66
CA ALA A 75 -21.66 -12.89 5.01
C ALA A 75 -20.74 -12.82 6.25
N GLY A 76 -21.00 -13.64 7.27
CA GLY A 76 -20.14 -13.74 8.45
C GLY A 76 -18.73 -14.23 8.11
N LEU A 77 -18.62 -15.27 7.27
CA LEU A 77 -17.35 -15.78 6.78
C LEU A 77 -16.59 -14.74 5.94
N GLN A 78 -17.29 -14.02 5.06
CA GLN A 78 -16.73 -12.90 4.28
C GLN A 78 -16.17 -11.82 5.20
N GLY A 79 -16.92 -11.41 6.23
CA GLY A 79 -16.47 -10.42 7.22
C GLY A 79 -15.22 -10.86 7.99
N ALA A 80 -15.15 -12.13 8.39
CA ALA A 80 -13.98 -12.69 9.07
C ALA A 80 -12.74 -12.72 8.16
N ILE A 81 -12.89 -13.15 6.91
CA ILE A 81 -11.81 -13.14 5.92
C ILE A 81 -11.32 -11.71 5.66
N LEU A 82 -12.25 -10.76 5.53
CA LEU A 82 -11.92 -9.35 5.37
C LEU A 82 -11.12 -8.82 6.56
N LEU A 83 -11.50 -9.16 7.79
CA LEU A 83 -10.80 -8.74 9.01
C LEU A 83 -9.39 -9.33 9.11
N ILE A 84 -9.22 -10.61 8.73
CA ILE A 84 -7.90 -11.26 8.67
C ILE A 84 -7.02 -10.57 7.62
N ALA A 85 -7.58 -10.30 6.44
CA ALA A 85 -6.86 -9.61 5.37
C ALA A 85 -6.46 -8.18 5.79
N ALA A 86 -7.36 -7.46 6.47
CA ALA A 86 -7.10 -6.11 6.98
C ALA A 86 -5.97 -6.12 8.02
N LYS A 87 -6.03 -6.99 9.03
CA LYS A 87 -4.98 -7.14 10.06
C LYS A 87 -3.59 -7.36 9.43
N ARG A 88 -3.52 -8.15 8.35
CA ARG A 88 -2.26 -8.38 7.62
C ARG A 88 -1.78 -7.13 6.91
N GLN A 89 -2.66 -6.38 6.24
CA GLN A 89 -2.29 -5.14 5.57
C GLN A 89 -1.84 -4.05 6.55
N ASP A 90 -2.50 -3.92 7.71
CA ASP A 90 -2.14 -2.95 8.74
C ASP A 90 -0.74 -3.21 9.32
N ALA A 91 -0.38 -4.47 9.55
CA ALA A 91 0.95 -4.85 10.01
C ALA A 91 2.04 -4.46 8.99
N ILE A 92 1.78 -4.68 7.70
CA ILE A 92 2.69 -4.28 6.61
C ILE A 92 2.79 -2.76 6.53
N ALA A 93 1.66 -2.05 6.60
CA ALA A 93 1.61 -0.60 6.55
C ALA A 93 2.36 0.03 7.72
N SER A 94 2.24 -0.51 8.93
CA SER A 94 2.98 -0.04 10.11
C SER A 94 4.49 -0.26 9.95
N ALA A 95 4.93 -1.41 9.46
CA ALA A 95 6.35 -1.67 9.21
C ALA A 95 6.92 -0.75 8.13
N MET A 96 6.15 -0.48 7.06
CA MET A 96 6.53 0.45 6.00
C MET A 96 6.64 1.89 6.53
N ALA A 97 5.67 2.34 7.33
CA ALA A 97 5.69 3.67 7.94
C ALA A 97 6.92 3.88 8.84
N GLN A 98 7.35 2.86 9.59
CA GLN A 98 8.56 2.95 10.41
C GLN A 98 9.82 3.09 9.55
N HIS A 99 9.92 2.33 8.46
CA HIS A 99 11.05 2.41 7.54
C HIS A 99 11.11 3.76 6.81
N ASP A 100 9.96 4.26 6.37
CA ASP A 100 9.85 5.57 5.73
C ASP A 100 10.24 6.67 6.71
N TYR A 101 9.78 6.60 7.97
CA TYR A 101 10.19 7.53 9.02
C TYR A 101 11.71 7.54 9.25
N GLU A 102 12.34 6.38 9.36
CA GLU A 102 13.81 6.32 9.50
C GLU A 102 14.54 6.87 8.28
N THR A 103 14.00 6.65 7.09
CA THR A 103 14.59 7.17 5.84
C THR A 103 14.47 8.68 5.77
N ASP A 104 13.31 9.22 6.16
CA ASP A 104 13.05 10.66 6.21
C ASP A 104 13.96 11.38 7.21
N VAL A 105 14.17 10.80 8.39
CA VAL A 105 15.10 11.36 9.39
C VAL A 105 16.54 11.37 8.86
N ARG A 106 16.99 10.28 8.22
CA ARG A 106 18.33 10.24 7.61
C ARG A 106 18.45 11.25 6.46
N ALA A 107 17.42 11.39 5.64
CA ALA A 107 17.39 12.37 4.57
C ALA A 107 17.45 13.81 5.11
N ALA A 108 16.72 14.12 6.18
CA ALA A 108 16.78 15.41 6.85
C ALA A 108 18.19 15.73 7.35
N ALA A 109 18.87 14.77 7.99
CA ALA A 109 20.25 14.94 8.45
C ALA A 109 21.23 15.18 7.27
N HIS A 110 21.05 14.47 6.15
CA HIS A 110 21.85 14.70 4.95
C HIS A 110 21.61 16.09 4.34
N ILE A 111 20.37 16.56 4.33
CA ILE A 111 20.02 17.92 3.86
C ILE A 111 20.68 18.97 4.75
N GLU A 112 20.62 18.80 6.07
CA GLU A 112 21.28 19.70 7.03
C GLU A 112 22.80 19.75 6.80
N MET A 113 23.44 18.60 6.59
CA MET A 113 24.86 18.53 6.24
C MET A 113 25.17 19.28 4.94
N LEU A 114 24.36 19.10 3.90
CA LEU A 114 24.52 19.80 2.62
C LEU A 114 24.34 21.32 2.78
N MET A 115 23.38 21.76 3.61
CA MET A 115 23.17 23.18 3.91
C MET A 115 24.40 23.79 4.61
N ASN A 116 24.98 23.08 5.58
CA ASN A 116 26.18 23.54 6.28
C ASN A 116 27.37 23.66 5.33
N ILE A 117 27.60 22.67 4.47
CA ILE A 117 28.66 22.73 3.44
C ILE A 117 28.43 23.91 2.49
N ASN A 118 27.18 24.15 2.07
CA ASN A 118 26.87 25.28 1.19
C ASN A 118 27.14 26.62 1.87
N ALA A 119 26.80 26.74 3.16
CA ALA A 119 27.10 27.94 3.95
C ALA A 119 28.62 28.18 4.08
N GLU A 120 29.41 27.14 4.34
CA GLU A 120 30.88 27.23 4.36
C GLU A 120 31.44 27.65 2.99
N GLN A 121 30.93 27.07 1.90
CA GLN A 121 31.31 27.46 0.54
C GLN A 121 31.01 28.93 0.25
N LEU A 122 29.87 29.44 0.71
CA LEU A 122 29.52 30.86 0.56
C LEU A 122 30.47 31.78 1.34
N GLN A 123 30.89 31.39 2.54
CA GLN A 123 31.88 32.15 3.32
C GLN A 123 33.23 32.21 2.60
N LEU A 124 33.73 31.07 2.11
CA LEU A 124 34.99 31.03 1.34
C LEU A 124 34.92 31.91 0.07
N LEU A 125 33.79 31.90 -0.63
CA LEU A 125 33.58 32.75 -1.80
C LEU A 125 33.57 34.25 -1.43
N GLN A 126 33.01 34.61 -0.28
CA GLN A 126 33.03 36.00 0.22
C GLN A 126 34.44 36.44 0.60
N GLU A 127 35.22 35.58 1.28
CA GLU A 127 36.62 35.86 1.61
C GLU A 127 37.48 36.02 0.36
N LEU A 128 37.38 35.11 -0.60
CA LEU A 128 38.09 35.21 -1.88
C LEU A 128 37.73 36.51 -2.60
N ARG A 129 36.46 36.89 -2.61
CA ARG A 129 36.03 38.16 -3.23
C ARG A 129 36.62 39.37 -2.51
N ALA A 130 36.65 39.37 -1.18
CA ALA A 130 37.27 40.45 -0.41
C ALA A 130 38.78 40.58 -0.70
N MET A 131 39.50 39.45 -0.81
CA MET A 131 40.91 39.43 -1.19
C MET A 131 41.16 39.94 -2.61
N VAL A 132 40.26 39.65 -3.56
CA VAL A 132 40.37 40.17 -4.93
C VAL A 132 40.12 41.67 -4.96
N ASP A 133 39.14 42.17 -4.22
CA ASP A 133 38.81 43.60 -4.15
C ASP A 133 39.97 44.40 -3.54
N SER A 134 40.59 43.89 -2.46
CA SER A 134 41.75 44.53 -1.83
C SER A 134 42.96 44.58 -2.79
N ARG A 135 43.23 43.50 -3.52
CA ARG A 135 44.30 43.48 -4.54
C ARG A 135 44.05 44.48 -5.68
N GLY A 136 42.81 44.59 -6.16
CA GLY A 136 42.45 45.58 -7.18
C GLY A 136 42.64 47.03 -6.72
N THR A 137 42.40 47.30 -5.43
CA THR A 137 42.64 48.64 -4.86
C THR A 137 44.13 48.97 -4.67
N GLU A 138 44.97 47.98 -4.34
CA GLU A 138 46.43 48.16 -4.24
C GLU A 138 47.06 48.41 -5.62
N GLU A 139 46.65 47.66 -6.64
CA GLU A 139 47.17 47.80 -8.01
C GLU A 139 46.76 49.14 -8.67
N SER A 140 45.59 49.70 -8.31
CA SER A 140 45.19 51.06 -8.73
C SER A 140 45.89 52.18 -7.94
N ALA A 141 46.42 51.90 -6.76
CA ALA A 141 47.16 52.89 -5.96
C ALA A 141 48.62 53.02 -6.42
N ASP A 142 49.23 51.91 -6.86
CA ASP A 142 50.60 51.84 -7.38
C ASP A 142 50.74 52.45 -8.80
N ASN A 143 49.67 52.42 -9.61
CA ASN A 143 49.66 52.94 -10.98
C ASN A 143 49.25 54.42 -11.11
N ARG A 144 49.39 55.23 -10.05
CA ARG A 144 49.26 56.70 -10.17
C ARG A 144 50.59 57.31 -10.65
N PRO A 145 50.58 58.11 -11.73
CA PRO A 145 51.79 58.70 -12.30
C PRO A 145 52.47 59.72 -11.37
#